data_AF-N1ZE15-F1
#
_entry.id   AF-N1ZE15-F1
#
_cell.length_a   1.000
_cell.length_b   1.000
_cell.length_c   1.000
_cell.angle_alpha   90.00
_cell.angle_beta   90.00
_cell.angle_gamma   90.00
#
_symmetry.space_group_name_H-M   'P 1'
#
loop_
_entity.id
_entity.type
_entity.pdbx_description
1 polymer ?
#
loop_
_entity_poly.entity_id
_entity_poly.type
_entity_poly.pdbx_seq_one_letter_code
_entity_poly.pdbx_strand_id
1 'polypeptide(L)'
;MRKKHILLLFIFCSAFISFHTISYATTKVVEKAVYTDIVAYVNGKAIPSYNINGYTGIVAEDLEKYGFDVDYSEWLRQLVIEYNETKKITADYVPQKTNKTIGTFFKNIYQTDIITCFEGQKVPSYNIGGKTIILMDYLEYFGDVVWYPEERKICFDYVPDWRIDIKTEYDQNRTEVISSFTIELIKNKLGEFEISGENYQYLSNISMYGSKDGKTYLDLAIYQNVMEYTSELMALLNKMYTINIDNHVIAQNADFAKEHMQIYVDDEKMNIIDVQEGMGNGHQDYYFVMDNKIRSLDNVQTIKIICK
;
A
#
# COMPACT_ATOMS: atom_id res chain seq x y z
N MET A 1 -66.37 10.65 44.49
CA MET A 1 -65.45 11.23 45.51
C MET A 1 -64.11 10.52 45.42
N ARG A 2 -63.04 11.33 45.50
CA ARG A 2 -61.62 11.04 45.24
C ARG A 2 -60.97 9.96 46.13
N LYS A 3 -59.99 9.28 45.51
CA LYS A 3 -58.75 8.65 46.05
C LYS A 3 -58.94 7.36 46.86
N LYS A 4 -58.11 6.33 46.71
CA LYS A 4 -56.63 6.37 46.69
C LYS A 4 -56.01 5.33 45.77
N HIS A 5 -55.02 5.79 44.99
CA HIS A 5 -54.03 4.98 44.28
C HIS A 5 -53.13 4.27 45.28
N ILE A 6 -52.92 2.96 45.10
CA ILE A 6 -51.81 2.24 45.73
C ILE A 6 -50.65 2.30 44.74
N LEU A 7 -49.70 3.17 45.06
CA LEU A 7 -48.41 3.31 44.39
C LEU A 7 -47.48 2.25 44.98
N LEU A 8 -47.15 1.21 44.21
CA LEU A 8 -46.09 0.26 44.55
C LEU A 8 -44.77 0.86 44.08
N LEU A 9 -43.98 1.37 45.03
CA LEU A 9 -42.65 1.93 44.81
C LEU A 9 -41.64 0.78 44.83
N PHE A 10 -41.24 0.25 43.67
CA PHE A 10 -40.04 -0.58 43.54
C PHE A 10 -38.83 0.34 43.35
N ILE A 11 -38.07 0.54 44.42
CA ILE A 11 -36.73 1.15 44.35
C ILE A 11 -35.80 0.07 43.80
N PHE A 12 -35.47 0.15 42.51
CA PHE A 12 -34.36 -0.59 41.93
C PHE A 12 -33.15 0.36 41.91
N CYS A 13 -32.33 0.30 42.95
CA CYS A 13 -30.99 0.90 42.95
C CYS A 13 -30.10 0.10 41.99
N SER A 14 -30.19 0.38 40.68
CA SER A 14 -29.16 -0.04 39.73
C SER A 14 -27.99 0.93 39.84
N ALA A 15 -27.08 0.65 40.78
CA ALA A 15 -25.73 1.18 40.70
C ALA A 15 -25.10 0.62 39.42
N PHE A 16 -25.06 1.41 38.35
CA PHE A 16 -24.16 1.17 37.23
C PHE A 16 -22.73 1.33 37.75
N ILE A 17 -22.17 0.24 38.25
CA ILE A 17 -20.73 0.12 38.42
C ILE A 17 -20.17 0.07 37.00
N SER A 18 -19.80 1.23 36.47
CA SER A 18 -18.92 1.33 35.32
C SER A 18 -17.59 0.69 35.70
N PHE A 19 -17.45 -0.61 35.46
CA PHE A 19 -16.16 -1.28 35.47
C PHE A 19 -15.31 -0.60 34.41
N HIS A 20 -14.46 0.33 34.84
CA HIS A 20 -13.32 0.73 34.04
C HIS A 20 -12.37 -0.47 34.08
N THR A 21 -12.28 -1.21 33.00
CA THR A 21 -11.22 -2.18 32.81
C THR A 21 -9.92 -1.40 32.73
N ILE A 22 -9.16 -1.42 33.83
CA ILE A 22 -7.77 -0.96 33.81
C ILE A 22 -7.02 -2.01 32.98
N SER A 23 -6.74 -1.67 31.72
CA SER A 23 -5.81 -2.44 30.88
C SER A 23 -4.46 -2.49 31.60
N TYR A 24 -4.04 -3.68 32.04
CA TYR A 24 -2.73 -3.88 32.64
C TYR A 24 -1.70 -3.87 31.51
N ALA A 25 -1.13 -2.70 31.23
CA ALA A 25 0.17 -2.66 30.56
C ALA A 25 1.15 -3.50 31.39
N THR A 26 1.94 -4.34 30.74
CA THR A 26 3.03 -5.04 31.42
C THR A 26 3.92 -3.99 32.10
N THR A 27 4.36 -4.22 33.35
CA THR A 27 5.26 -3.27 34.04
C THR A 27 6.69 -3.30 33.48
N LYS A 28 6.94 -4.18 32.50
CA LYS A 28 8.24 -4.35 31.86
C LYS A 28 8.49 -3.20 30.90
N VAL A 29 9.38 -2.30 31.32
CA VAL A 29 9.96 -1.29 30.43
C VAL A 29 10.79 -2.01 29.37
N VAL A 30 10.48 -1.77 28.11
CA VAL A 30 11.21 -2.33 26.96
C VAL A 30 12.06 -1.30 26.25
N GLU A 31 11.72 -0.01 26.35
CA GLU A 31 12.46 1.08 25.73
C GLU A 31 12.19 2.42 26.43
N LYS A 32 12.84 3.50 26.00
CA LYS A 32 12.58 4.87 26.47
C LYS A 32 12.33 5.82 25.31
N ALA A 33 11.34 6.69 25.49
CA ALA A 33 11.16 7.86 24.66
C ALA A 33 12.00 9.03 25.19
N VAL A 34 12.60 9.79 24.29
CA VAL A 34 13.37 11.01 24.60
C VAL A 34 12.75 12.23 23.96
N TYR A 35 13.04 13.40 24.52
CA TYR A 35 12.66 14.67 23.90
C TYR A 35 13.36 14.83 22.56
N THR A 36 12.59 15.29 21.56
CA THR A 36 13.08 15.53 20.21
C THR A 36 12.46 16.81 19.67
N ASP A 37 13.15 17.40 18.71
CA ASP A 37 12.68 18.47 17.83
C ASP A 37 12.21 17.94 16.48
N ILE A 38 12.22 16.62 16.28
CA ILE A 38 11.69 15.97 15.08
C ILE A 38 10.18 16.16 15.00
N VAL A 39 9.69 16.58 13.83
CA VAL A 39 8.25 16.69 13.57
C VAL A 39 7.82 15.60 12.59
N ALA A 40 6.75 14.87 12.94
CA ALA A 40 6.16 13.85 12.08
C ALA A 40 4.95 14.40 11.33
N TYR A 41 4.77 14.00 10.07
CA TYR A 41 3.64 14.37 9.23
C TYR A 41 3.00 13.14 8.59
N VAL A 42 1.68 13.07 8.58
CA VAL A 42 0.89 12.05 7.89
C VAL A 42 -0.02 12.78 6.91
N ASN A 43 0.15 12.53 5.61
CA ASN A 43 -0.56 13.19 4.51
C ASN A 43 -0.49 14.73 4.64
N GLY A 44 0.72 15.25 4.87
CA GLY A 44 0.99 16.67 5.05
C GLY A 44 0.46 17.32 6.35
N LYS A 45 -0.18 16.57 7.25
CA LYS A 45 -0.63 17.06 8.56
C LYS A 45 0.28 16.57 9.68
N ALA A 46 0.69 17.49 10.55
CA ALA A 46 1.55 17.13 11.66
C ALA A 46 0.84 16.19 12.65
N ILE A 47 1.56 15.21 13.17
CA ILE A 47 1.07 14.24 14.18
C ILE A 47 1.97 14.26 15.43
N PRO A 48 1.42 14.11 16.65
CA PRO A 48 2.23 13.92 17.84
C PRO A 48 3.12 12.69 17.72
N SER A 49 4.41 12.84 18.04
CA SER A 49 5.39 11.78 17.91
C SER A 49 6.38 11.72 19.08
N TYR A 50 7.10 10.61 19.16
CA TYR A 50 8.10 10.31 20.17
C TYR A 50 9.36 9.82 19.49
N ASN A 51 10.54 10.24 19.96
CA ASN A 51 11.78 9.58 19.56
C ASN A 51 12.01 8.36 20.44
N ILE A 52 11.99 7.17 19.85
CA ILE A 52 12.14 5.87 20.53
C ILE A 52 13.34 5.18 19.90
N ASN A 53 14.47 5.17 20.62
CA ASN A 53 15.73 4.59 20.14
C ASN A 53 16.13 5.09 18.73
N GLY A 54 15.98 6.40 18.46
CA GLY A 54 16.30 6.98 17.16
C GLY A 54 15.17 6.91 16.11
N TYR A 55 14.15 6.09 16.32
CA TYR A 55 12.98 5.99 15.43
C TYR A 55 11.86 6.94 15.86
N THR A 56 10.97 7.26 14.93
CA THR A 56 9.78 8.07 15.21
C THR A 56 8.59 7.17 15.53
N GLY A 57 8.17 7.15 16.79
CA GLY A 57 6.94 6.50 17.23
C GLY A 57 5.74 7.45 17.19
N ILE A 58 4.58 6.97 16.77
CA ILE A 58 3.31 7.71 16.77
C ILE A 58 2.23 6.90 17.50
N VAL A 59 1.22 7.60 18.03
CA VAL A 59 0.03 6.96 18.59
C VAL A 59 -0.80 6.39 17.46
N ALA A 60 -0.97 5.07 17.47
CA ALA A 60 -1.68 4.35 16.42
C ALA A 60 -3.14 4.82 16.32
N GLU A 61 -3.79 5.04 17.47
CA GLU A 61 -5.18 5.51 17.54
C GLU A 61 -5.36 6.93 16.99
N ASP A 62 -4.31 7.76 16.98
CA ASP A 62 -4.40 9.13 16.44
C ASP A 62 -4.52 9.12 14.90
N LEU A 63 -4.12 8.04 14.22
CA LEU A 63 -4.22 7.88 12.75
C LEU A 63 -5.66 8.00 12.23
N GLU A 64 -6.66 7.76 13.08
CA GLU A 64 -8.08 7.92 12.74
C GLU A 64 -8.38 9.32 12.17
N LYS A 65 -7.67 10.34 12.65
CA LYS A 65 -7.81 11.73 12.21
C LYS A 65 -7.06 12.05 10.90
N TYR A 66 -6.27 11.12 10.39
CA TYR A 66 -5.37 11.30 9.24
C TYR A 66 -5.76 10.44 8.03
N GLY A 67 -7.00 9.95 7.98
CA GLY A 67 -7.54 9.21 6.84
C GLY A 67 -7.55 7.69 7.02
N PHE A 68 -7.27 7.18 8.23
CA PHE A 68 -7.30 5.76 8.52
C PHE A 68 -8.58 5.35 9.26
N ASP A 69 -9.08 4.16 8.99
CA ASP A 69 -9.98 3.47 9.91
C ASP A 69 -9.16 2.76 10.99
N VAL A 70 -9.58 2.91 12.24
CA VAL A 70 -8.85 2.43 13.41
C VAL A 70 -9.84 1.75 14.36
N ASP A 71 -9.85 0.43 14.33
CA ASP A 71 -10.83 -0.38 15.05
C ASP A 71 -10.16 -1.18 16.18
N TYR A 72 -10.54 -0.86 17.41
CA TYR A 72 -10.10 -1.59 18.59
C TYR A 72 -11.14 -2.61 19.06
N SER A 73 -10.72 -3.86 19.21
CA SER A 73 -11.48 -4.94 19.82
C SER A 73 -10.89 -5.32 21.17
N GLU A 74 -11.59 -4.99 22.26
CA GLU A 74 -11.19 -5.39 23.62
C GLU A 74 -11.19 -6.93 23.77
N TRP A 75 -12.18 -7.61 23.18
CA TRP A 75 -12.30 -9.07 23.26
C TRP A 75 -11.12 -9.79 22.62
N LEU A 76 -10.66 -9.30 21.47
CA LEU A 76 -9.53 -9.87 20.74
C LEU A 76 -8.18 -9.29 21.19
N ARG A 77 -8.21 -8.23 22.01
CA ARG A 77 -7.07 -7.35 22.30
C ARG A 77 -6.33 -6.98 21.02
N GLN A 78 -7.09 -6.52 20.03
CA GLN A 78 -6.59 -6.27 18.68
C GLN A 78 -6.92 -4.84 18.25
N LEU A 79 -5.94 -4.17 17.63
CA LEU A 79 -6.11 -2.89 16.96
C LEU A 79 -5.89 -3.10 15.47
N VAL A 80 -6.91 -2.86 14.65
CA VAL A 80 -6.85 -2.96 13.19
C VAL A 80 -6.78 -1.56 12.60
N ILE A 81 -5.85 -1.34 11.69
CA ILE A 81 -5.65 -0.06 11.01
C ILE A 81 -5.64 -0.30 9.50
N GLU A 82 -6.48 0.44 8.80
CA GLU A 82 -6.64 0.39 7.34
C GLU A 82 -6.70 1.82 6.80
N TYR A 83 -6.11 2.07 5.63
CA TYR A 83 -6.24 3.40 5.02
C TYR A 83 -7.57 3.50 4.27
N ASN A 84 -8.31 4.59 4.51
CA ASN A 84 -9.58 4.83 3.85
C ASN A 84 -9.49 6.11 3.02
N GLU A 85 -9.31 5.95 1.71
CA GLU A 85 -9.16 7.05 0.75
C GLU A 85 -10.30 8.07 0.78
N THR A 86 -11.49 7.66 1.21
CA THR A 86 -12.67 8.53 1.29
C THR A 86 -12.79 9.24 2.63
N LYS A 87 -12.00 8.83 3.64
CA LYS A 87 -12.07 9.39 4.98
C LYS A 87 -11.39 10.75 5.03
N LYS A 88 -12.16 11.76 5.42
CA LYS A 88 -11.67 13.12 5.53
C LYS A 88 -10.63 13.24 6.64
N ILE A 89 -9.48 13.85 6.32
CA ILE A 89 -8.48 14.25 7.30
C ILE A 89 -9.05 15.38 8.18
N THR A 90 -9.10 15.14 9.49
CA THR A 90 -9.64 16.07 10.51
C THR A 90 -8.59 16.54 11.51
N ALA A 91 -7.35 16.07 11.39
CA ALA A 91 -6.25 16.45 12.26
C ALA A 91 -5.98 17.96 12.29
N ASP A 92 -5.84 18.50 13.51
CA ASP A 92 -5.62 19.91 13.83
C ASP A 92 -4.40 20.13 14.74
N TYR A 93 -3.59 19.10 14.97
CA TYR A 93 -2.41 19.20 15.82
C TYR A 93 -1.40 20.21 15.27
N VAL A 94 -0.94 21.10 16.15
CA VAL A 94 0.12 22.07 15.86
C VAL A 94 1.37 21.68 16.67
N PRO A 95 2.51 21.39 16.02
CA PRO A 95 3.75 21.08 16.69
C PRO A 95 4.18 22.19 17.65
N GLN A 96 4.52 21.80 18.88
CA GLN A 96 5.07 22.72 19.86
C GLN A 96 6.59 22.55 19.92
N LYS A 97 7.32 23.67 19.95
CA LYS A 97 8.76 23.62 20.22
C LYS A 97 8.98 23.18 21.66
N THR A 98 9.77 22.13 21.84
CA THR A 98 10.19 21.71 23.17
C THR A 98 11.24 22.66 23.72
N ASN A 99 11.07 23.08 24.98
CA ASN A 99 12.10 23.83 25.73
C ASN A 99 13.03 22.87 26.51
N LYS A 100 12.86 21.56 26.34
CA LYS A 100 13.68 20.53 27.00
C LYS A 100 14.86 20.16 26.11
N THR A 101 15.97 19.79 26.73
CA THR A 101 17.18 19.34 26.03
C THR A 101 16.86 18.08 25.21
N ILE A 102 17.14 18.14 23.91
CA ILE A 102 16.95 17.02 22.98
C ILE A 102 17.76 15.81 23.47
N GLY A 103 17.20 14.61 23.34
CA GLY A 103 17.81 13.35 23.79
C GLY A 103 17.65 13.07 25.29
N THR A 104 17.12 14.01 26.08
CA THR A 104 16.83 13.72 27.49
C THR A 104 15.57 12.88 27.66
N PHE A 105 15.56 12.08 28.73
CA PHE A 105 14.45 11.19 29.05
C PHE A 105 13.10 11.92 29.08
N PHE A 106 12.12 11.36 28.38
CA PHE A 106 10.75 11.83 28.42
C PHE A 106 9.84 10.84 29.14
N LYS A 107 9.77 9.59 28.66
CA LYS A 107 8.82 8.58 29.18
C LYS A 107 9.30 7.15 28.91
N ASN A 108 8.89 6.21 29.77
CA ASN A 108 9.14 4.79 29.55
C ASN A 108 8.16 4.22 28.51
N ILE A 109 8.66 3.28 27.70
CA ILE A 109 7.87 2.46 26.77
C ILE A 109 7.76 1.05 27.35
N TYR A 110 6.55 0.51 27.30
CA TYR A 110 6.21 -0.79 27.89
C TYR A 110 5.80 -1.77 26.80
N GLN A 111 5.98 -3.06 27.06
CA GLN A 111 5.39 -4.08 26.20
C GLN A 111 3.86 -4.03 26.30
N THR A 112 3.20 -4.11 25.15
CA THR A 112 1.75 -4.26 25.04
C THR A 112 1.37 -5.69 24.70
N ASP A 113 0.20 -6.11 25.15
CA ASP A 113 -0.45 -7.36 24.75
C ASP A 113 -1.51 -7.13 23.65
N ILE A 114 -1.69 -5.88 23.22
CA ILE A 114 -2.51 -5.53 22.07
C ILE A 114 -1.80 -5.96 20.79
N ILE A 115 -2.50 -6.73 19.96
CA ILE A 115 -2.04 -7.13 18.63
C ILE A 115 -2.44 -6.02 17.66
N THR A 116 -1.46 -5.30 17.12
CA THR A 116 -1.71 -4.26 16.11
C THR A 116 -1.56 -4.85 14.70
N CYS A 117 -2.53 -4.61 13.82
CA CYS A 117 -2.55 -5.12 12.46
C CYS A 117 -2.74 -3.99 11.44
N PHE A 118 -1.94 -3.99 10.36
CA PHE A 118 -2.13 -3.19 9.16
C PHE A 118 -2.55 -4.10 8.02
N GLU A 119 -3.72 -3.89 7.42
CA GLU A 119 -4.22 -4.73 6.30
C GLU A 119 -4.18 -6.24 6.62
N GLY A 120 -4.52 -6.61 7.87
CA GLY A 120 -4.44 -7.98 8.37
C GLY A 120 -3.04 -8.49 8.74
N GLN A 121 -1.96 -7.75 8.45
CA GLN A 121 -0.58 -8.10 8.82
C GLN A 121 -0.21 -7.55 10.19
N LYS A 122 0.37 -8.39 11.06
CA LYS A 122 0.79 -7.95 12.40
C LYS A 122 2.02 -7.05 12.32
N VAL A 123 1.96 -5.92 13.01
CA VAL A 123 3.09 -4.97 13.14
C VAL A 123 3.52 -4.83 14.60
N PRO A 124 4.81 -4.59 14.88
CA PRO A 124 5.29 -4.29 16.22
C PRO A 124 4.61 -3.06 16.80
N SER A 125 4.20 -3.17 18.08
CA SER A 125 3.59 -2.07 18.81
C SER A 125 3.98 -2.10 20.28
N TYR A 126 3.79 -0.96 20.94
CA TYR A 126 4.21 -0.73 22.32
C TYR A 126 3.15 0.06 23.10
N ASN A 127 3.26 0.10 24.41
CA ASN A 127 2.42 0.94 25.26
C ASN A 127 3.19 2.17 25.78
N ILE A 128 2.59 3.35 25.68
CA ILE A 128 3.10 4.57 26.34
C ILE A 128 2.01 5.28 27.16
N GLY A 129 1.84 4.84 28.40
CA GLY A 129 0.83 5.42 29.29
C GLY A 129 -0.59 5.22 28.77
N GLY A 130 -0.91 3.97 28.44
CA GLY A 130 -2.26 3.55 28.02
C GLY A 130 -2.55 3.67 26.52
N LYS A 131 -1.64 4.25 25.73
CA LYS A 131 -1.78 4.39 24.27
C LYS A 131 -0.93 3.37 23.52
N THR A 132 -1.41 2.92 22.37
CA THR A 132 -0.67 2.04 21.47
C THR A 132 0.26 2.87 20.58
N ILE A 133 1.54 2.51 20.56
CA ILE A 133 2.56 3.15 19.72
C ILE A 133 3.00 2.18 18.65
N ILE A 134 3.08 2.69 17.43
CA ILE A 134 3.73 2.08 16.26
C ILE A 134 4.91 2.95 15.86
N LEU A 135 5.92 2.36 15.21
CA LEU A 135 6.92 3.15 14.49
C LEU A 135 6.31 3.64 13.18
N MET A 136 6.64 4.88 12.82
CA MET A 136 6.13 5.53 11.61
C MET A 136 6.56 4.80 10.33
N ASP A 137 7.74 4.18 10.33
CA ASP A 137 8.26 3.37 9.22
C ASP A 137 7.31 2.21 8.84
N TYR A 138 6.52 1.69 9.78
CA TYR A 138 5.52 0.68 9.45
C TYR A 138 4.37 1.22 8.59
N LEU A 139 4.23 2.54 8.41
CA LEU A 139 3.27 3.09 7.45
C LEU A 139 3.68 2.85 5.99
N GLU A 140 4.90 2.35 5.71
CA GLU A 140 5.32 1.90 4.37
C GLU A 140 4.38 0.84 3.77
N TYR A 141 3.59 0.15 4.59
CA TYR A 141 2.52 -0.74 4.12
C TYR A 141 1.43 -0.04 3.28
N PHE A 142 1.27 1.28 3.45
CA PHE A 142 0.22 2.08 2.83
C PHE A 142 0.75 3.15 1.86
N GLY A 143 2.05 3.41 1.86
CA GLY A 143 2.57 4.61 1.20
C GLY A 143 4.06 4.80 1.39
N ASP A 144 4.53 6.03 1.28
CA ASP A 144 5.96 6.35 1.39
C ASP A 144 6.26 7.01 2.72
N VAL A 145 7.27 6.50 3.42
CA VAL A 145 7.83 7.13 4.62
C VAL A 145 9.20 7.71 4.26
N VAL A 146 9.35 9.03 4.40
CA VAL A 146 10.57 9.74 4.01
C VAL A 146 11.11 10.56 5.18
N TRP A 147 12.39 10.34 5.50
CA TRP A 147 13.14 11.11 6.48
C TRP A 147 13.91 12.26 5.83
N TYR A 148 13.67 13.49 6.30
CA TYR A 148 14.36 14.70 5.86
C TYR A 148 15.29 15.20 6.98
N PRO A 149 16.58 14.83 6.96
CA PRO A 149 17.50 15.09 8.06
C PRO A 149 17.73 16.58 8.32
N GLU A 150 17.89 17.38 7.26
CA GLU A 150 18.14 18.83 7.37
C GLU A 150 16.96 19.59 7.95
N GLU A 151 15.74 19.17 7.60
CA GLU A 151 14.49 19.76 8.10
C GLU A 151 14.05 19.16 9.44
N ARG A 152 14.72 18.10 9.88
CA ARG A 152 14.37 17.29 11.07
C ARG A 152 12.90 16.90 11.07
N LYS A 153 12.41 16.37 9.95
CA LYS A 153 11.03 15.88 9.82
C LYS A 153 10.96 14.54 9.14
N ILE A 154 9.95 13.76 9.50
CA ILE A 154 9.58 12.52 8.82
C ILE A 154 8.16 12.68 8.28
N CYS A 155 7.94 12.25 7.04
CA CYS A 155 6.66 12.37 6.36
C CYS A 155 6.19 10.99 5.91
N PHE A 156 4.92 10.71 6.12
CA PHE A 156 4.19 9.67 5.44
C PHE A 156 3.24 10.33 4.43
N ASP A 157 3.27 9.85 3.20
CA ASP A 157 2.28 10.17 2.18
C ASP A 157 1.67 8.88 1.64
N TYR A 158 0.34 8.77 1.71
CA TYR A 158 -0.39 7.63 1.17
C TYR A 158 -0.19 7.51 -0.34
N VAL A 159 -0.03 6.28 -0.83
CA VAL A 159 0.08 5.97 -2.25
C VAL A 159 -1.06 5.01 -2.62
N PRO A 160 -2.03 5.42 -3.44
CA PRO A 160 -3.09 4.54 -3.90
C PRO A 160 -2.55 3.49 -4.87
N ASP A 161 -3.20 2.34 -4.89
CA ASP A 161 -3.10 1.44 -6.03
C ASP A 161 -3.70 2.17 -7.25
N TRP A 162 -3.05 2.05 -8.41
CA TRP A 162 -3.55 2.61 -9.66
C TRP A 162 -3.52 1.53 -10.72
N ARG A 163 -4.46 1.58 -11.68
CA ARG A 163 -4.54 0.60 -12.77
C ARG A 163 -4.95 1.27 -14.07
N ILE A 164 -4.26 0.91 -15.14
CA ILE A 164 -4.63 1.21 -16.52
C ILE A 164 -4.98 -0.12 -17.18
N ASP A 165 -6.23 -0.28 -17.58
CA ASP A 165 -6.63 -1.38 -18.47
C ASP A 165 -6.53 -0.93 -19.92
N ILE A 166 -5.68 -1.60 -20.69
CA ILE A 166 -5.41 -1.26 -22.09
C ILE A 166 -6.34 -2.10 -22.96
N LYS A 167 -7.34 -1.44 -23.55
CA LYS A 167 -8.33 -2.10 -24.40
C LYS A 167 -7.75 -2.37 -25.78
N THR A 168 -7.88 -3.61 -26.25
CA THR A 168 -7.52 -4.01 -27.61
C THR A 168 -8.75 -4.03 -28.52
N GLU A 169 -8.54 -3.69 -29.79
CA GLU A 169 -9.61 -3.74 -30.79
C GLU A 169 -9.70 -5.16 -31.39
N TYR A 170 -10.66 -5.95 -30.91
CA TYR A 170 -10.86 -7.34 -31.37
C TYR A 170 -11.24 -7.47 -32.85
N ASP A 171 -11.75 -6.40 -33.46
CA ASP A 171 -12.20 -6.40 -34.86
C ASP A 171 -11.06 -6.18 -35.86
N GLN A 172 -9.84 -5.89 -35.39
CA GLN A 172 -8.66 -5.76 -36.25
C GLN A 172 -8.20 -7.13 -36.77
N ASN A 173 -7.50 -7.10 -37.92
CA ASN A 173 -6.99 -8.31 -38.55
C ASN A 173 -5.97 -9.02 -37.64
N ARG A 174 -6.16 -10.33 -37.44
CA ARG A 174 -5.38 -11.21 -36.56
C ARG A 174 -4.95 -12.51 -37.25
N THR A 175 -4.62 -12.44 -38.53
CA THR A 175 -4.28 -13.62 -39.37
C THR A 175 -2.81 -13.70 -39.80
N GLU A 176 -1.98 -12.75 -39.37
CA GLU A 176 -0.57 -12.69 -39.74
C GLU A 176 0.30 -13.27 -38.63
N VAL A 177 1.35 -14.00 -38.99
CA VAL A 177 2.30 -14.52 -38.00
C VAL A 177 3.12 -13.37 -37.42
N ILE A 178 3.16 -13.27 -36.10
CA ILE A 178 3.89 -12.22 -35.38
C ILE A 178 4.91 -12.79 -34.40
N SER A 179 5.98 -12.04 -34.19
CA SER A 179 7.05 -12.35 -33.23
C SER A 179 7.37 -11.21 -32.26
N SER A 180 6.73 -10.04 -32.45
CA SER A 180 6.97 -8.81 -31.70
C SER A 180 5.70 -7.98 -31.60
N PHE A 181 5.67 -7.05 -30.65
CA PHE A 181 4.62 -6.05 -30.55
C PHE A 181 5.16 -4.73 -29.98
N THR A 182 4.42 -3.65 -30.25
CA THR A 182 4.63 -2.35 -29.61
C THR A 182 3.29 -1.80 -29.11
N ILE A 183 3.33 -1.15 -27.95
CA ILE A 183 2.21 -0.37 -27.40
C ILE A 183 2.76 0.99 -27.01
N GLU A 184 2.08 2.04 -27.41
CA GLU A 184 2.34 3.41 -27.00
C GLU A 184 1.05 4.01 -26.47
N LEU A 185 1.09 4.47 -25.22
CA LEU A 185 0.02 5.19 -24.56
C LEU A 185 0.43 6.65 -24.41
N ILE A 186 -0.40 7.55 -24.93
CA ILE A 186 -0.19 9.00 -24.80
C ILE A 186 -1.39 9.59 -24.08
N LYS A 187 -1.14 10.27 -22.97
CA LYS A 187 -2.19 10.95 -22.21
C LYS A 187 -2.69 12.18 -22.96
N ASN A 188 -3.99 12.23 -23.21
CA ASN A 188 -4.64 13.37 -23.83
C ASN A 188 -4.98 14.47 -22.81
N LYS A 189 -5.54 15.59 -23.29
CA LYS A 189 -5.88 16.75 -22.45
C LYS A 189 -6.96 16.47 -21.40
N LEU A 190 -7.70 15.37 -21.53
CA LEU A 190 -8.72 14.93 -20.57
C LEU A 190 -8.14 13.99 -19.50
N GLY A 191 -6.86 13.63 -19.61
CA GLY A 191 -6.19 12.70 -18.69
C GLY A 191 -6.34 11.23 -19.09
N GLU A 192 -6.96 10.94 -20.23
CA GLU A 192 -7.15 9.58 -20.74
C GLU A 192 -5.97 9.17 -21.62
N PHE A 193 -5.59 7.88 -21.59
CA PHE A 193 -4.54 7.35 -22.45
C PHE A 193 -5.10 6.90 -23.80
N GLU A 194 -4.55 7.46 -24.88
CA GLU A 194 -4.79 7.01 -26.25
C GLU A 194 -3.75 5.96 -26.63
N ILE A 195 -4.21 4.85 -27.21
CA ILE A 195 -3.36 3.71 -27.57
C ILE A 195 -2.97 3.74 -29.04
N SER A 196 -1.72 3.39 -29.33
CA SER A 196 -1.21 3.09 -30.65
C SER A 196 -0.13 2.01 -30.58
N GLY A 197 0.37 1.56 -31.73
CA GLY A 197 1.45 0.59 -31.82
C GLY A 197 1.18 -0.49 -32.87
N GLU A 198 1.94 -1.56 -32.79
CA GLU A 198 1.91 -2.69 -33.73
C GLU A 198 1.61 -3.99 -32.98
N ASN A 199 0.76 -4.84 -33.55
CA ASN A 199 0.45 -6.18 -33.08
C ASN A 199 -0.18 -6.29 -31.67
N TYR A 200 -0.48 -5.17 -31.00
CA TYR A 200 -1.12 -5.19 -29.69
C TYR A 200 -2.55 -5.77 -29.71
N GLN A 201 -3.21 -5.83 -30.88
CA GLN A 201 -4.52 -6.46 -31.05
C GLN A 201 -4.49 -7.99 -30.84
N TYR A 202 -3.32 -8.63 -30.91
CA TYR A 202 -3.15 -10.06 -30.60
C TYR A 202 -3.09 -10.33 -29.10
N LEU A 203 -2.94 -9.30 -28.27
CA LEU A 203 -2.88 -9.41 -26.83
C LEU A 203 -4.27 -9.24 -26.21
N SER A 204 -4.41 -9.73 -24.98
CA SER A 204 -5.61 -9.65 -24.15
C SER A 204 -5.21 -9.37 -22.70
N ASN A 205 -6.17 -8.94 -21.88
CA ASN A 205 -5.96 -8.63 -20.45
C ASN A 205 -4.74 -7.74 -20.19
N ILE A 206 -4.46 -6.81 -21.11
CA ILE A 206 -3.31 -5.94 -20.96
C ILE A 206 -3.63 -4.91 -19.87
N SER A 207 -2.83 -4.89 -18.82
CA SER A 207 -2.99 -3.87 -17.78
C SER A 207 -1.66 -3.49 -17.18
N MET A 208 -1.53 -2.24 -16.77
CA MET A 208 -0.39 -1.77 -15.99
C MET A 208 -0.92 -1.23 -14.67
N TYR A 209 -0.31 -1.59 -13.55
CA TYR A 209 -0.77 -1.14 -12.25
C TYR A 209 0.36 -1.01 -11.23
N GLY A 210 0.19 -0.08 -10.30
CA GLY A 210 1.00 0.04 -9.10
C GLY A 210 0.30 -0.68 -7.95
N SER A 211 1.09 -1.35 -7.12
CA SER A 211 0.59 -2.06 -5.93
C SER A 211 1.24 -1.49 -4.68
N LYS A 212 0.53 -1.61 -3.54
CA LYS A 212 1.01 -1.29 -2.19
C LYS A 212 2.34 -1.92 -1.80
N ASP A 213 2.77 -2.99 -2.47
CA ASP A 213 4.11 -3.57 -2.24
C ASP A 213 5.26 -2.73 -2.82
N GLY A 214 4.94 -1.58 -3.40
CA GLY A 214 5.90 -0.62 -3.94
C GLY A 214 6.37 -0.96 -5.35
N LYS A 215 5.78 -1.95 -6.00
CA LYS A 215 6.15 -2.36 -7.36
C LYS A 215 5.13 -1.91 -8.39
N THR A 216 5.58 -1.87 -9.64
CA THR A 216 4.72 -1.69 -10.80
C THR A 216 4.67 -2.99 -11.59
N TYR A 217 3.50 -3.31 -12.11
CA TYR A 217 3.21 -4.54 -12.82
C TYR A 217 2.74 -4.22 -14.24
N LEU A 218 3.11 -5.08 -15.19
CA LEU A 218 2.51 -5.15 -16.52
C LEU A 218 2.00 -6.58 -16.72
N ASP A 219 0.69 -6.70 -16.85
CA ASP A 219 0.02 -7.93 -17.20
C ASP A 219 -0.30 -7.91 -18.68
N LEU A 220 -0.13 -9.06 -19.34
CA LEU A 220 -0.66 -9.32 -20.67
C LEU A 220 -0.90 -10.80 -20.85
N ALA A 221 -1.82 -11.13 -21.74
CA ALA A 221 -2.18 -12.50 -22.04
C ALA A 221 -2.31 -12.73 -23.54
N ILE A 222 -2.05 -13.97 -23.97
CA ILE A 222 -2.31 -14.44 -25.33
C ILE A 222 -3.45 -15.47 -25.28
N TYR A 223 -4.54 -15.17 -25.96
CA TYR A 223 -5.74 -16.01 -25.98
C TYR A 223 -5.63 -17.11 -27.03
N GLN A 224 -6.26 -18.26 -26.78
CA GLN A 224 -6.16 -19.47 -27.60
C GLN A 224 -6.53 -19.26 -29.08
N ASN A 225 -7.40 -18.29 -29.36
CA ASN A 225 -7.90 -18.03 -30.72
C ASN A 225 -6.86 -17.36 -31.63
N VAL A 226 -5.72 -16.89 -31.08
CA VAL A 226 -4.64 -16.29 -31.87
C VAL A 226 -3.31 -17.05 -31.76
N MET A 227 -3.25 -18.13 -30.98
CA MET A 227 -2.01 -18.87 -30.70
C MET A 227 -1.30 -19.41 -31.97
N GLU A 228 -2.08 -19.77 -33.01
CA GLU A 228 -1.53 -20.18 -34.31
C GLU A 228 -0.66 -19.08 -34.94
N TYR A 229 -1.04 -17.83 -34.77
CA TYR A 229 -0.37 -16.66 -35.35
C TYR A 229 0.68 -16.05 -34.41
N THR A 230 0.63 -16.37 -33.12
CA THR A 230 1.55 -15.81 -32.12
C THR A 230 2.57 -16.82 -31.61
N SER A 231 2.75 -17.96 -32.28
CA SER A 231 3.64 -19.04 -31.80
C SER A 231 5.09 -18.58 -31.57
N GLU A 232 5.62 -17.71 -32.44
CA GLU A 232 6.97 -17.14 -32.27
C GLU A 232 7.02 -16.16 -31.09
N LEU A 233 6.04 -15.28 -30.98
CA LEU A 233 5.92 -14.35 -29.85
C LEU A 233 5.79 -15.10 -28.52
N MET A 234 4.97 -16.15 -28.45
CA MET A 234 4.82 -16.99 -27.25
C MET A 234 6.14 -17.68 -26.90
N ALA A 235 6.87 -18.20 -27.87
CA ALA A 235 8.18 -18.81 -27.63
C ALA A 235 9.21 -17.81 -27.09
N LEU A 236 9.13 -16.54 -27.50
CA LEU A 236 9.93 -15.45 -26.94
C LEU A 236 9.52 -15.14 -25.49
N LEU A 237 8.23 -14.90 -25.25
CA LEU A 237 7.70 -14.55 -23.92
C LEU A 237 7.91 -15.67 -22.90
N ASN A 238 7.74 -16.94 -23.28
CA ASN A 238 7.93 -18.08 -22.37
C ASN A 238 9.37 -18.21 -21.86
N LYS A 239 10.36 -17.71 -22.61
CA LYS A 239 11.77 -17.67 -22.16
C LYS A 239 12.03 -16.56 -21.14
N MET A 240 11.09 -15.63 -20.97
CA MET A 240 11.23 -14.53 -20.01
C MET A 240 10.87 -14.95 -18.58
N TYR A 241 10.14 -16.07 -18.40
CA TYR A 241 9.70 -16.51 -17.07
C TYR A 241 10.86 -16.73 -16.10
N THR A 242 10.71 -16.16 -14.92
CA THR A 242 11.59 -16.36 -13.77
C THR A 242 10.90 -17.20 -12.70
N ILE A 243 9.57 -17.16 -12.63
CA ILE A 243 8.73 -17.95 -11.73
C ILE A 243 7.66 -18.65 -12.56
N ASN A 244 7.52 -19.96 -12.35
CA ASN A 244 6.49 -20.76 -13.02
C ASN A 244 5.13 -20.71 -12.28
N ILE A 245 4.10 -21.32 -12.88
CA ILE A 245 2.74 -21.34 -12.31
C ILE A 245 2.62 -21.98 -10.92
N ASP A 246 3.57 -22.84 -10.54
CA ASP A 246 3.63 -23.48 -9.22
C ASP A 246 4.41 -22.64 -8.18
N ASN A 247 4.74 -21.38 -8.51
CA ASN A 247 5.60 -20.47 -7.74
C ASN A 247 7.04 -20.97 -7.54
N HIS A 248 7.55 -21.84 -8.42
CA HIS A 248 8.95 -22.23 -8.42
C HIS A 248 9.79 -21.25 -9.21
N VAL A 249 10.91 -20.82 -8.62
CA VAL A 249 11.93 -20.02 -9.32
C VAL A 249 12.64 -20.90 -10.35
N ILE A 250 12.50 -20.54 -11.63
CA ILE A 250 13.10 -21.23 -12.78
C ILE A 250 14.23 -20.43 -13.45
N ALA A 251 14.36 -19.14 -13.17
CA ALA A 251 15.52 -18.33 -13.51
C ALA A 251 15.91 -17.42 -12.34
N GLN A 252 17.22 -17.21 -12.13
CA GLN A 252 17.73 -16.43 -11.00
C GLN A 252 17.55 -14.91 -11.18
N ASN A 253 17.37 -14.46 -12.41
CA ASN A 253 17.19 -13.05 -12.76
C ASN A 253 16.34 -12.91 -14.03
N ALA A 254 15.89 -11.70 -14.31
CA ALA A 254 15.08 -11.36 -15.48
C ALA A 254 15.92 -10.85 -16.68
N ASP A 255 17.20 -11.25 -16.83
CA ASP A 255 18.08 -10.65 -17.84
C ASP A 255 17.59 -10.87 -19.28
N PHE A 256 17.07 -12.06 -19.59
CA PHE A 256 16.45 -12.33 -20.90
C PHE A 256 15.24 -11.42 -21.15
N ALA A 257 14.40 -11.20 -20.12
CA ALA A 257 13.27 -10.28 -20.21
C ALA A 257 13.75 -8.83 -20.44
N LYS A 258 14.80 -8.36 -19.76
CA LYS A 258 15.34 -6.99 -19.92
C LYS A 258 15.91 -6.70 -21.31
N GLU A 259 16.40 -7.73 -21.98
CA GLU A 259 16.91 -7.67 -23.36
C GLU A 259 15.76 -7.52 -24.37
N HIS A 260 14.69 -8.30 -24.18
CA HIS A 260 13.62 -8.49 -25.15
C HIS A 260 12.31 -7.75 -24.85
N MET A 261 12.13 -7.25 -23.63
CA MET A 261 11.00 -6.43 -23.20
C MET A 261 11.52 -5.10 -22.66
N GLN A 262 11.09 -4.00 -23.28
CA GLN A 262 11.46 -2.64 -22.88
C GLN A 262 10.21 -1.85 -22.56
N ILE A 263 10.11 -1.38 -21.32
CA ILE A 263 9.00 -0.58 -20.82
C ILE A 263 9.56 0.78 -20.44
N TYR A 264 8.95 1.84 -20.95
CA TYR A 264 9.30 3.22 -20.67
C TYR A 264 8.10 3.95 -20.09
N VAL A 265 8.35 4.81 -19.10
CA VAL A 265 7.36 5.75 -18.55
C VAL A 265 8.00 7.12 -18.59
N ASP A 266 7.39 8.07 -19.30
CA ASP A 266 7.96 9.40 -19.55
C ASP A 266 9.44 9.36 -20.01
N ASP A 267 9.72 8.48 -20.98
CA ASP A 267 11.06 8.19 -21.54
C ASP A 267 12.07 7.54 -20.58
N GLU A 268 11.71 7.29 -19.32
CA GLU A 268 12.55 6.55 -18.38
C GLU A 268 12.32 5.04 -18.51
N LYS A 269 13.39 4.29 -18.76
CA LYS A 269 13.32 2.82 -18.87
C LYS A 269 13.09 2.21 -17.48
N MET A 270 12.03 1.41 -17.38
CA MET A 270 11.72 0.62 -16.19
C MET A 270 12.62 -0.63 -16.11
N ASN A 271 13.01 -1.03 -14.91
CA ASN A 271 13.80 -2.23 -14.69
C ASN A 271 12.89 -3.42 -14.32
N ILE A 272 12.87 -4.43 -15.20
CA ILE A 272 12.14 -5.68 -14.97
C ILE A 272 12.96 -6.54 -14.01
N ILE A 273 12.36 -6.96 -12.90
CA ILE A 273 13.01 -7.79 -11.90
C ILE A 273 12.51 -9.23 -11.88
N ASP A 274 11.30 -9.47 -12.38
CA ASP A 274 10.64 -10.78 -12.34
C ASP A 274 9.60 -10.87 -13.47
N VAL A 275 9.35 -12.09 -13.97
CA VAL A 275 8.26 -12.41 -14.90
C VAL A 275 7.59 -13.70 -14.45
N GLN A 276 6.33 -13.62 -14.06
CA GLN A 276 5.60 -14.75 -13.49
C GLN A 276 4.67 -15.37 -14.55
N GLU A 277 4.64 -16.69 -14.56
CA GLU A 277 3.73 -17.47 -15.38
C GLU A 277 2.34 -17.52 -14.76
N GLY A 278 1.32 -17.29 -15.59
CA GLY A 278 -0.05 -17.66 -15.28
C GLY A 278 -0.71 -18.39 -16.43
N MET A 279 -1.77 -19.11 -16.08
CA MET A 279 -2.68 -19.69 -17.06
C MET A 279 -4.10 -19.55 -16.53
N GLY A 280 -5.02 -19.22 -17.43
CA GLY A 280 -6.45 -19.31 -17.18
C GLY A 280 -7.17 -19.98 -18.34
N ASN A 281 -8.51 -19.99 -18.29
CA ASN A 281 -9.29 -20.76 -19.24
C ASN A 281 -9.19 -20.18 -20.67
N GLY A 282 -8.28 -20.76 -21.46
CA GLY A 282 -8.04 -20.38 -22.85
C GLY A 282 -7.03 -19.25 -23.06
N HIS A 283 -6.17 -18.95 -22.08
CA HIS A 283 -5.12 -17.93 -22.23
C HIS A 283 -3.83 -18.29 -21.48
N GLN A 284 -2.69 -17.85 -22.03
CA GLN A 284 -1.37 -17.85 -21.38
C GLN A 284 -1.11 -16.44 -20.85
N ASP A 285 -0.78 -16.30 -19.57
CA ASP A 285 -0.54 -15.02 -18.91
C ASP A 285 0.93 -14.78 -18.64
N TYR A 286 1.30 -13.50 -18.67
CA TYR A 286 2.64 -13.01 -18.41
C TYR A 286 2.55 -11.80 -17.47
N TYR A 287 3.08 -11.94 -16.26
CA TYR A 287 3.10 -10.88 -15.25
C TYR A 287 4.51 -10.33 -15.09
N PHE A 288 4.79 -9.19 -15.71
CA PHE A 288 6.07 -8.51 -15.59
C PHE A 288 6.07 -7.65 -14.33
N VAL A 289 7.11 -7.78 -13.51
CA VAL A 289 7.27 -7.02 -12.27
C VAL A 289 8.46 -6.07 -12.41
N MET A 290 8.24 -4.81 -12.10
CA MET A 290 9.26 -3.76 -12.09
C MET A 290 9.52 -3.25 -10.67
N ASP A 291 10.78 -2.95 -10.37
CA ASP A 291 11.21 -2.42 -9.05
C ASP A 291 10.86 -0.94 -8.84
N ASN A 292 10.56 -0.21 -9.91
CA ASN A 292 10.20 1.20 -9.82
C ASN A 292 8.75 1.38 -9.36
N LYS A 293 8.57 2.22 -8.33
CA LYS A 293 7.26 2.65 -7.83
C LYS A 293 6.77 3.87 -8.60
N ILE A 294 5.79 3.69 -9.49
CA ILE A 294 5.00 4.82 -9.98
C ILE A 294 3.95 5.11 -8.92
N ARG A 295 3.99 6.31 -8.34
CA ARG A 295 3.14 6.67 -7.18
C ARG A 295 1.75 7.14 -7.56
N SER A 296 1.61 7.72 -8.74
CA SER A 296 0.34 8.17 -9.29
C SER A 296 0.49 8.30 -10.79
N LEU A 297 -0.62 8.13 -11.51
CA LEU A 297 -0.67 8.41 -12.92
C LEU A 297 -0.74 9.89 -13.23
N ASP A 298 -1.06 10.78 -12.28
CA ASP A 298 -1.37 12.19 -12.53
C ASP A 298 -0.33 12.89 -13.42
N ASN A 299 0.95 12.66 -13.14
CA ASN A 299 2.06 13.27 -13.85
C ASN A 299 2.53 12.47 -15.07
N VAL A 300 2.15 11.19 -15.18
CA VAL A 300 2.55 10.33 -16.29
C VAL A 300 1.90 10.82 -17.59
N GLN A 301 2.72 11.08 -18.61
CA GLN A 301 2.28 11.53 -19.93
C GLN A 301 2.37 10.42 -20.98
N THR A 302 3.43 9.62 -20.94
CA THR A 302 3.66 8.56 -21.93
C THR A 302 4.05 7.23 -21.30
N ILE A 303 3.56 6.14 -21.89
CA ILE A 303 4.02 4.79 -21.58
C ILE A 303 4.31 4.09 -22.90
N LYS A 304 5.47 3.45 -23.02
CA LYS A 304 5.87 2.70 -24.22
C LYS A 304 6.33 1.31 -23.86
N ILE A 305 5.80 0.31 -24.54
CA ILE A 305 6.12 -1.11 -24.36
C ILE A 305 6.59 -1.66 -25.70
N ILE A 306 7.75 -2.30 -25.70
CA ILE A 306 8.38 -2.88 -26.90
C ILE A 306 8.81 -4.29 -26.56
N CYS A 307 8.27 -5.28 -27.28
CA CYS A 307 8.68 -6.68 -27.17
C CYS A 307 9.26 -7.13 -28.51
N LYS A 308 10.54 -7.54 -28.54
CA LYS A 308 11.26 -7.98 -29.76
C LYS A 308 12.47 -8.84 -29.46
#